data_AF-A0A1J6JM79-F1
#
_entry.id   AF-A0A1J6JM79-F1
#
_cell.length_a   1.000
_cell.length_b   1.000
_cell.length_c   1.000
_cell.angle_alpha   90.00
_cell.angle_beta   90.00
_cell.angle_gamma   90.00
#
_symmetry.space_group_name_H-M   'P 1'
#
loop_
_entity.id
_entity.type
_entity.pdbx_description
1 polymer ?
#
loop_
_entity_poly.entity_id
_entity_poly.type
_entity_poly.pdbx_seq_one_letter_code
_entity_poly.pdbx_strand_id
1 'polypeptide(L)'
;ECFYEKDYLNYRYHAKRFLYLCKIKEQLKQSPLIRAVRWSSFQNEARKPILLIYPAVKLIGNAEFVVRIIPTATSLFSATKLRLERNNIRNLKQGDALQATPRYNNSILEDMFLEGNAEFVKRTFSGWKELGEALILLKVWARQRSSIYAHDCLNGFLISVVLAFLATKPGRHHINSSMNTMQIFRITVDFIATSKTWDKGLFIQPQHEKASNKVNCFAMFGDYKLLEEDILTKKKCARDYKKMYLCFMINSYGKSFKDLIKK
;
A
#
# COMPACT_ATOMS: atom_id res chain seq x y z
N GLU A 1 3.02 24.06 15.68
CA GLU A 1 2.40 23.27 14.60
C GLU A 1 3.46 22.98 13.54
N CYS A 2 3.66 21.73 13.09
CA CYS A 2 4.82 21.34 12.26
C CYS A 2 4.54 21.39 10.74
N PHE A 3 3.28 21.39 10.32
CA PHE A 3 2.87 21.34 8.91
C PHE A 3 1.89 22.46 8.59
N TYR A 4 1.92 22.91 7.34
CA TYR A 4 1.00 23.90 6.78
C TYR A 4 0.12 23.27 5.71
N GLU A 5 -1.04 23.87 5.45
CA GLU A 5 -2.06 23.34 4.54
C GLU A 5 -1.54 23.00 3.13
N LYS A 6 -0.51 23.71 2.65
CA LYS A 6 0.09 23.54 1.30
C LYS A 6 1.36 22.70 1.27
N ASP A 7 1.74 22.05 2.38
CA ASP A 7 2.95 21.23 2.42
C ASP A 7 2.86 19.94 1.60
N TYR A 8 1.66 19.57 1.13
CA TYR A 8 1.51 18.51 0.13
C TYR A 8 2.13 18.88 -1.23
N LEU A 9 2.46 20.15 -1.49
CA LEU A 9 3.08 20.60 -2.75
C LEU A 9 4.61 20.53 -2.69
N ASN A 10 5.21 20.22 -3.84
CA ASN A 10 6.64 20.42 -4.11
C ASN A 10 7.58 19.84 -3.04
N TYR A 11 7.33 18.59 -2.62
CA TYR A 11 8.17 17.83 -1.69
C TYR A 11 8.31 18.41 -0.27
N ARG A 12 7.55 19.45 0.10
CA ARG A 12 7.62 20.08 1.43
C ARG A 12 7.31 19.09 2.55
N TYR A 13 6.26 18.28 2.36
CA TYR A 13 5.90 17.21 3.29
C TYR A 13 7.05 16.22 3.47
N HIS A 14 7.62 15.70 2.38
CA HIS A 14 8.72 14.73 2.42
C HIS A 14 9.98 15.30 3.07
N ALA A 15 10.30 16.57 2.83
CA ALA A 15 11.42 17.26 3.46
C ALA A 15 11.23 17.36 4.98
N LYS A 16 10.05 17.78 5.45
CA LYS A 16 9.69 17.83 6.88
C LYS A 16 9.72 16.46 7.53
N ARG A 17 9.17 15.44 6.85
CA ARG A 17 9.21 14.03 7.25
C ARG A 17 10.64 13.52 7.42
N PHE A 18 11.54 13.87 6.49
CA PHE A 18 12.95 13.51 6.57
C PHE A 18 13.66 14.21 7.72
N LEU A 19 13.45 15.53 7.90
CA LEU A 19 14.02 16.30 8.99
C LEU A 19 13.60 15.74 10.36
N TYR A 20 12.34 15.33 10.50
CA TYR A 20 11.83 14.68 11.70
C TYR A 20 12.60 13.37 12.00
N LEU A 21 12.83 12.53 10.99
CA LEU A 21 13.66 11.34 11.14
C LEU A 21 15.12 11.64 11.48
N CYS A 22 15.70 12.71 10.94
CA CYS A 22 17.06 13.13 11.32
C CYS A 22 17.14 13.40 12.82
N LYS A 23 16.14 14.10 13.39
CA LYS A 23 16.12 14.38 14.84
C LYS A 23 15.93 13.11 15.66
N ILE A 24 15.03 12.20 15.25
CA ILE A 24 14.88 10.90 15.92
C ILE A 24 16.19 10.11 15.88
N LYS A 25 16.85 10.03 14.71
CA LYS A 25 18.11 9.31 14.55
C LYS A 25 19.20 9.85 15.47
N GLU A 26 19.29 11.17 15.64
CA GLU A 26 20.23 11.81 16.56
C GLU A 26 20.01 11.34 17.99
N GLN A 27 18.76 11.35 18.47
CA GLN A 27 18.42 10.92 19.83
C GLN A 27 18.64 9.41 20.04
N LEU A 28 18.26 8.58 19.06
CA LEU A 28 18.45 7.13 19.15
C LEU A 28 19.92 6.73 19.22
N LYS A 29 20.82 7.46 18.54
CA LYS A 29 22.26 7.20 18.60
C LYS A 29 22.86 7.42 19.99
N GLN A 30 22.22 8.22 20.83
CA GLN A 30 22.68 8.49 22.20
C GLN A 30 22.23 7.41 23.18
N SER A 31 21.29 6.54 22.79
CA SER A 31 20.76 5.50 23.66
C SER A 31 21.70 4.29 23.74
N PRO A 32 22.08 3.83 24.95
CA PRO A 32 22.91 2.63 25.10
C PRO A 32 22.17 1.34 24.71
N LEU A 33 20.84 1.40 24.58
CA LEU A 33 20.01 0.25 24.17
C LEU A 33 20.14 -0.06 22.67
N ILE A 34 20.77 0.82 21.90
CA ILE A 34 20.80 0.76 20.44
C ILE A 34 22.23 0.55 19.96
N ARG A 35 22.48 -0.59 19.30
CA ARG A 35 23.77 -0.92 18.69
C ARG A 35 24.01 -0.11 17.42
N ALA A 36 23.00 0.01 16.57
CA ALA A 36 23.12 0.71 15.30
C ALA A 36 21.79 1.28 14.81
N VAL A 37 21.87 2.40 14.09
CA VAL A 37 20.74 3.00 13.36
C VAL A 37 21.12 3.20 11.90
N ARG A 38 20.43 2.52 10.98
CA ARG A 38 20.66 2.60 9.54
C ARG A 38 19.48 3.24 8.82
N TRP A 39 19.76 3.86 7.67
CA TRP A 39 18.72 4.35 6.77
C TRP A 39 18.23 3.21 5.87
N SER A 40 16.96 3.27 5.50
CA SER A 40 16.35 2.46 4.46
C SER A 40 15.19 3.23 3.82
N SER A 41 14.49 2.65 2.86
CA SER A 41 13.30 3.21 2.21
C SER A 41 12.07 2.39 2.57
N PHE A 42 10.95 3.06 2.81
CA PHE A 42 9.66 2.37 2.94
C PHE A 42 9.20 1.88 1.57
N GLN A 43 8.94 0.58 1.41
CA GLN A 43 8.45 -0.02 0.16
C GLN A 43 9.26 0.35 -1.10
N ASN A 44 10.58 0.52 -0.96
CA ASN A 44 11.48 0.97 -2.03
C ASN A 44 11.14 2.35 -2.63
N GLU A 45 10.40 3.18 -1.89
CA GLU A 45 10.11 4.57 -2.25
C GLU A 45 11.21 5.50 -1.68
N ALA A 46 12.05 6.03 -2.57
CA ALA A 46 13.19 6.88 -2.20
C ALA A 46 12.78 8.14 -1.42
N ARG A 47 11.58 8.68 -1.68
CA ARG A 47 11.06 9.87 -0.98
C ARG A 47 10.59 9.57 0.44
N LYS A 48 10.49 8.29 0.82
CA LYS A 48 10.01 7.83 2.11
C LYS A 48 11.13 7.11 2.89
N PRO A 49 12.17 7.82 3.33
CA PRO A 49 13.21 7.23 4.16
C PRO A 49 12.60 6.71 5.47
N ILE A 50 13.19 5.66 6.03
CA ILE A 50 12.86 5.08 7.33
C ILE A 50 14.14 4.77 8.10
N LEU A 51 14.01 4.56 9.41
CA LEU A 51 15.13 4.13 10.24
C LEU A 51 15.00 2.64 10.58
N LEU A 52 16.10 1.92 10.40
CA LEU A 52 16.29 0.56 10.91
C LEU A 52 17.10 0.66 12.20
N ILE A 53 16.50 0.24 13.31
CA ILE A 53 17.14 0.17 14.62
C ILE A 53 17.57 -1.26 14.88
N TYR A 54 18.82 -1.43 15.26
CA TYR A 54 19.38 -2.68 15.73
C TYR A 54 19.63 -2.54 17.23
N PRO A 55 18.85 -3.21 18.08
CA PRO A 55 19.07 -3.19 19.52
C PRO A 55 20.44 -3.75 19.90
N ALA A 56 20.95 -3.33 21.07
CA ALA A 56 22.18 -3.87 21.66
C ALA A 56 22.02 -5.29 22.20
N VAL A 57 20.77 -5.69 22.50
CA VAL A 57 20.43 -7.04 22.93
C VAL A 57 20.75 -8.03 21.81
N LYS A 58 21.58 -9.03 22.13
CA LYS A 58 21.82 -10.17 21.24
C LYS A 58 20.71 -11.19 21.46
N LEU A 59 20.00 -11.56 20.39
CA LEU A 59 19.09 -12.69 20.42
C LEU A 59 19.88 -14.01 20.45
N ILE A 60 19.26 -15.04 21.01
CA ILE A 60 19.81 -16.40 21.01
C ILE A 60 19.77 -16.94 19.57
N GLY A 61 20.89 -17.45 19.07
CA GLY A 61 21.04 -18.00 17.72
C GLY A 61 21.44 -16.96 16.65
N ASN A 62 21.18 -17.28 15.37
CA ASN A 62 21.57 -16.46 14.21
C ASN A 62 20.49 -15.45 13.78
N ALA A 63 19.49 -15.19 14.62
CA ALA A 63 18.39 -14.28 14.27
C ALA A 63 18.78 -12.82 14.54
N GLU A 64 18.74 -11.97 13.51
CA GLU A 64 18.88 -10.53 13.66
C GLU A 64 17.50 -9.88 13.86
N PHE A 65 17.32 -9.18 14.98
CA PHE A 65 16.11 -8.40 15.23
C PHE A 65 16.31 -6.95 14.83
N VAL A 66 15.37 -6.45 14.02
CA VAL A 66 15.41 -5.09 13.48
C VAL A 66 14.06 -4.44 13.71
N VAL A 67 14.07 -3.27 14.34
CA VAL A 67 12.88 -2.42 14.49
C VAL A 67 12.89 -1.37 13.39
N ARG A 68 11.75 -1.18 12.71
CA ARG A 68 11.60 -0.19 11.65
C ARG A 68 10.77 0.98 12.17
N ILE A 69 11.35 2.19 12.20
CA ILE A 69 10.59 3.42 12.46
C ILE A 69 10.08 3.95 11.13
N ILE A 70 8.76 4.00 10.99
CA ILE A 70 8.06 4.52 9.82
C ILE A 70 7.28 5.75 10.29
N PRO A 71 7.67 6.97 9.89
CA PRO A 71 6.86 8.16 10.14
C PRO A 71 5.55 8.09 9.36
N THR A 72 4.44 8.34 10.05
CA THR A 72 3.10 8.49 9.51
C THR A 72 2.59 9.90 9.76
N ALA A 73 1.54 10.31 9.04
CA ALA A 73 0.89 11.61 9.25
C ALA A 73 -0.61 11.49 8.96
N THR A 74 -1.37 11.09 9.96
CA THR A 74 -2.82 10.86 9.84
C THR A 74 -3.58 12.18 9.62
N SER A 75 -4.55 12.16 8.71
CA SER A 75 -5.51 13.25 8.46
C SER A 75 -4.92 14.65 8.18
N LEU A 76 -3.68 14.71 7.66
CA LEU A 76 -2.94 15.98 7.52
C LEU A 76 -3.40 16.86 6.34
N PHE A 77 -3.77 16.23 5.22
CA PHE A 77 -4.18 16.93 4.00
C PHE A 77 -5.52 16.41 3.51
N SER A 78 -6.19 17.18 2.65
CA SER A 78 -7.40 16.69 1.99
C SER A 78 -7.04 15.65 0.92
N ALA A 79 -7.63 14.46 1.00
CA ALA A 79 -7.43 13.40 0.00
C ALA A 79 -7.82 13.84 -1.42
N THR A 80 -8.77 14.77 -1.57
CA THR A 80 -9.18 15.29 -2.88
C THR A 80 -8.07 16.09 -3.58
N LYS A 81 -7.18 16.73 -2.82
CA LYS A 81 -6.00 17.46 -3.32
C LYS A 81 -4.88 16.49 -3.75
N LEU A 82 -4.90 15.26 -3.23
CA LEU A 82 -3.94 14.19 -3.50
C LEU A 82 -4.49 13.13 -4.46
N ARG A 83 -5.56 13.43 -5.21
CA ARG A 83 -6.06 12.53 -6.25
C ARG A 83 -4.99 12.22 -7.30
N LEU A 84 -4.99 11.02 -7.86
CA LEU A 84 -3.97 10.57 -8.81
C LEU A 84 -3.87 11.45 -10.06
N GLU A 85 -4.95 12.10 -10.46
CA GLU A 85 -5.01 12.99 -11.64
C GLU A 85 -4.39 14.37 -11.39
N ARG A 86 -4.11 14.72 -10.12
CA ARG A 86 -3.59 16.04 -9.76
C ARG A 86 -2.08 16.10 -9.94
N ASN A 87 -1.61 17.23 -10.48
CA ASN A 87 -0.21 17.63 -10.39
C ASN A 87 0.01 18.36 -9.04
N ASN A 88 0.90 17.81 -8.22
CA ASN A 88 1.35 18.46 -6.98
C ASN A 88 2.86 18.75 -6.95
N ILE A 89 3.53 18.52 -8.09
CA ILE A 89 4.92 18.93 -8.34
C ILE A 89 4.90 19.98 -9.44
N ARG A 90 4.81 21.23 -9.00
CA ARG A 90 4.72 22.40 -9.89
C ARG A 90 6.14 22.79 -10.31
N ASN A 91 6.55 22.37 -11.50
CA ASN A 91 7.79 22.82 -12.12
C ASN A 91 7.61 24.25 -12.66
N LEU A 92 8.63 25.09 -12.51
CA LEU A 92 8.63 26.51 -12.95
C LEU A 92 8.73 26.68 -14.47
N LYS A 93 8.97 25.62 -15.25
CA LYS A 93 9.06 25.70 -16.72
C LYS A 93 7.65 25.76 -17.32
N GLN A 94 7.15 26.99 -17.49
CA GLN A 94 5.95 27.31 -18.26
C GLN A 94 6.06 26.76 -19.68
N GLY A 95 5.09 25.94 -20.11
CA GLY A 95 4.95 25.53 -21.51
C GLY A 95 4.24 24.19 -21.69
N ASP A 96 4.48 23.22 -20.81
CA ASP A 96 3.93 21.87 -20.95
C ASP A 96 2.63 21.69 -20.15
N ALA A 97 1.71 20.89 -20.71
CA ALA A 97 0.50 20.47 -20.02
C ALA A 97 0.85 19.84 -18.66
N LEU A 98 0.18 20.28 -17.58
CA LEU A 98 0.42 19.81 -16.22
C LEU A 98 0.24 18.28 -16.14
N GLN A 99 1.35 17.55 -16.08
CA GLN A 99 1.33 16.09 -15.94
C GLN A 99 0.91 15.69 -14.54
N ALA A 100 0.00 14.74 -14.43
CA ALA A 100 -0.42 14.17 -13.16
C ALA A 100 0.77 13.54 -12.40
N THR A 101 0.74 13.60 -11.07
CA THR A 101 1.85 13.09 -10.22
C THR A 101 1.38 11.96 -9.30
N PRO A 102 0.84 10.84 -9.84
CA PRO A 102 0.17 9.79 -9.07
C PRO A 102 1.08 9.15 -8.01
N ARG A 103 2.31 8.79 -8.37
CA ARG A 103 3.30 8.22 -7.43
C ARG A 103 3.67 9.17 -6.31
N TYR A 104 3.73 10.47 -6.58
CA TYR A 104 3.98 11.48 -5.55
C TYR A 104 2.78 11.59 -4.61
N ASN A 105 1.58 11.73 -5.16
CA ASN A 105 0.37 11.88 -4.37
C ASN A 105 0.14 10.63 -3.49
N ASN A 106 0.31 9.44 -4.07
CA ASN A 106 0.15 8.16 -3.37
C ASN A 106 1.14 8.00 -2.21
N SER A 107 2.38 8.51 -2.35
CA SER A 107 3.37 8.42 -1.27
C SER A 107 2.92 9.12 0.02
N ILE A 108 2.18 10.23 -0.12
CA ILE A 108 1.59 10.99 0.99
C ILE A 108 0.34 10.28 1.51
N LEU A 109 -0.56 9.83 0.61
CA LEU A 109 -1.76 9.10 0.98
C LEU A 109 -1.45 7.82 1.77
N GLU A 110 -0.41 7.09 1.36
CA GLU A 110 0.02 5.87 2.04
C GLU A 110 0.41 6.16 3.51
N ASP A 111 1.07 7.29 3.80
CA ASP A 111 1.38 7.67 5.19
C ASP A 111 0.16 8.18 5.96
N MET A 112 -0.82 8.79 5.27
CA MET A 112 -2.06 9.28 5.90
C MET A 112 -3.00 8.15 6.31
N PHE A 113 -3.05 7.05 5.53
CA PHE A 113 -3.99 5.95 5.75
C PHE A 113 -3.36 4.69 6.34
N LEU A 114 -2.05 4.69 6.62
CA LEU A 114 -1.35 3.49 7.11
C LEU A 114 -2.00 2.90 8.36
N GLU A 115 -2.28 3.73 9.36
CA GLU A 115 -2.88 3.32 10.63
C GLU A 115 -4.31 2.81 10.45
N GLY A 116 -5.14 3.53 9.69
CA GLY A 116 -6.52 3.12 9.40
C GLY A 116 -6.59 1.78 8.65
N ASN A 117 -5.70 1.58 7.68
CA ASN A 117 -5.60 0.31 6.96
C ASN A 117 -5.09 -0.83 7.86
N ALA A 118 -4.14 -0.55 8.75
CA ALA A 118 -3.66 -1.54 9.72
C ALA A 118 -4.75 -1.95 10.72
N GLU A 119 -5.54 -1.00 11.21
CA GLU A 119 -6.68 -1.26 12.10
C GLU A 119 -7.80 -2.03 11.39
N PHE A 120 -8.10 -1.70 10.13
CA PHE A 120 -9.04 -2.47 9.31
C PHE A 120 -8.62 -3.95 9.18
N VAL A 121 -7.35 -4.19 8.86
CA VAL A 121 -6.81 -5.56 8.80
C VAL A 121 -6.89 -6.21 10.18
N LYS A 122 -6.39 -5.56 11.24
CA LYS A 122 -6.40 -6.10 12.60
C LYS A 122 -7.81 -6.53 13.03
N ARG A 123 -8.81 -5.68 12.81
CA ARG A 123 -10.21 -5.96 13.15
C ARG A 123 -10.76 -7.15 12.39
N THR A 124 -10.49 -7.24 11.10
CA THR A 124 -11.03 -8.31 10.24
C THR A 124 -10.47 -9.69 10.63
N PHE A 125 -9.22 -9.74 11.09
CA PHE A 125 -8.57 -10.99 11.50
C PHE A 125 -8.79 -11.34 12.98
N SER A 126 -9.32 -10.42 13.78
CA SER A 126 -9.49 -10.62 15.23
C SER A 126 -10.46 -11.77 15.51
N GLY A 127 -9.99 -12.80 16.22
CA GLY A 127 -10.81 -13.94 16.62
C GLY A 127 -11.10 -14.97 15.52
N TRP A 128 -10.51 -14.83 14.33
CA TRP A 128 -10.73 -15.75 13.20
C TRP A 128 -9.45 -16.49 12.81
N LYS A 129 -9.27 -17.68 13.39
CA LYS A 129 -8.06 -18.49 13.28
C LYS A 129 -7.77 -18.92 11.84
N GLU A 130 -8.78 -19.45 11.14
CA GLU A 130 -8.67 -20.00 9.79
C GLU A 130 -8.26 -18.92 8.78
N LEU A 131 -8.76 -17.69 8.94
CA LEU A 131 -8.35 -16.55 8.12
C LEU A 131 -6.87 -16.20 8.32
N GLY A 132 -6.40 -16.24 9.57
CA GLY A 132 -5.00 -16.03 9.93
C GLY A 132 -4.08 -17.11 9.36
N GLU A 133 -4.45 -18.38 9.45
CA GLU A 133 -3.71 -19.48 8.85
C GLU A 133 -3.66 -19.38 7.32
N ALA A 134 -4.78 -19.03 6.68
CA ALA A 134 -4.84 -18.85 5.24
C ALA A 134 -3.92 -17.71 4.77
N LEU A 135 -3.84 -16.63 5.55
CA LEU A 135 -2.90 -15.53 5.29
C LEU A 135 -1.44 -15.98 5.35
N ILE A 136 -1.09 -16.84 6.32
CA ILE A 136 0.27 -17.40 6.42
C ILE A 136 0.57 -18.21 5.16
N LEU A 137 -0.35 -19.09 4.74
CA LEU A 137 -0.18 -19.87 3.51
C LEU A 137 -0.03 -18.98 2.27
N LEU A 138 -0.84 -17.94 2.13
CA LEU A 138 -0.74 -16.99 1.02
C LEU A 138 0.60 -16.25 1.00
N LYS A 139 1.12 -15.85 2.16
CA LYS A 139 2.44 -15.18 2.26
C LYS A 139 3.58 -16.13 1.91
N VAL A 140 3.52 -17.39 2.37
CA VAL A 140 4.50 -18.43 1.99
C VAL A 140 4.44 -18.71 0.49
N TRP A 141 3.24 -18.90 -0.05
CA TRP A 141 2.99 -19.10 -1.48
C TRP A 141 3.55 -17.95 -2.33
N ALA A 142 3.28 -16.70 -1.94
CA ALA A 142 3.75 -15.52 -2.64
C ALA A 142 5.28 -15.40 -2.61
N ARG A 143 5.90 -15.69 -1.45
CA ARG A 143 7.37 -15.67 -1.26
C ARG A 143 8.08 -16.74 -2.10
N GLN A 144 7.48 -17.91 -2.29
CA GLN A 144 8.07 -18.98 -3.10
C GLN A 144 8.03 -18.69 -4.60
N ARG A 145 7.07 -17.87 -5.05
CA ARG A 145 6.82 -17.59 -6.47
C ARG A 145 7.37 -16.25 -6.94
N SER A 146 7.57 -15.32 -6.02
CA SER A 146 8.05 -13.97 -6.29
C SER A 146 8.78 -13.41 -5.08
N SER A 147 9.72 -12.50 -5.29
CA SER A 147 10.21 -11.71 -4.17
C SER A 147 9.10 -10.75 -3.75
N ILE A 148 8.42 -11.05 -2.64
CA ILE A 148 7.48 -10.13 -1.94
C ILE A 148 8.18 -8.84 -1.44
N TYR A 149 9.47 -8.69 -1.74
CA TYR A 149 10.32 -7.55 -1.44
C TYR A 149 10.77 -6.78 -2.70
N ALA A 150 10.33 -7.19 -3.89
CA ALA A 150 10.61 -6.47 -5.14
C ALA A 150 9.84 -5.13 -5.18
N HIS A 151 10.37 -4.17 -5.94
CA HIS A 151 9.68 -2.90 -6.18
C HIS A 151 8.33 -3.15 -6.88
N ASP A 152 7.26 -2.47 -6.43
CA ASP A 152 5.89 -2.59 -6.95
C ASP A 152 5.29 -4.01 -6.94
N CYS A 153 5.75 -4.91 -6.05
CA CYS A 153 5.21 -6.26 -5.95
C CYS A 153 4.01 -6.38 -5.01
N LEU A 154 3.29 -7.50 -5.12
CA LEU A 154 2.27 -7.91 -4.16
C LEU A 154 2.95 -8.30 -2.84
N ASN A 155 3.11 -7.35 -1.93
CA ASN A 155 3.76 -7.59 -0.64
C ASN A 155 2.80 -8.22 0.39
N GLY A 156 3.35 -8.65 1.52
CA GLY A 156 2.57 -9.35 2.56
C GLY A 156 1.43 -8.52 3.18
N PHE A 157 1.55 -7.19 3.26
CA PHE A 157 0.50 -6.32 3.78
C PHE A 157 -0.65 -6.19 2.78
N LEU A 158 -0.29 -6.03 1.52
CA LEU A 158 -1.19 -5.98 0.38
C LEU A 158 -2.04 -7.25 0.26
N ILE A 159 -1.44 -8.44 0.47
CA ILE A 159 -2.18 -9.72 0.57
C ILE A 159 -3.17 -9.70 1.74
N SER A 160 -2.76 -9.19 2.90
CA SER A 160 -3.65 -9.07 4.07
C SER A 160 -4.86 -8.18 3.79
N VAL A 161 -4.68 -7.07 3.07
CA VAL A 161 -5.78 -6.17 2.70
C VAL A 161 -6.74 -6.83 1.70
N VAL A 162 -6.23 -7.53 0.68
CA VAL A 162 -7.08 -8.28 -0.27
C VAL A 162 -7.89 -9.34 0.46
N LEU A 163 -7.26 -10.10 1.36
CA LEU A 163 -7.96 -11.13 2.12
C LEU A 163 -9.03 -10.53 3.05
N ALA A 164 -8.72 -9.43 3.74
CA ALA A 164 -9.70 -8.70 4.57
C ALA A 164 -10.86 -8.14 3.73
N PHE A 165 -10.58 -7.64 2.53
CA PHE A 165 -11.61 -7.17 1.60
C PHE A 165 -12.59 -8.29 1.25
N LEU A 166 -12.09 -9.48 0.86
CA LEU A 166 -12.92 -10.64 0.52
C LEU A 166 -13.75 -11.19 1.69
N ALA A 167 -13.25 -11.03 2.92
CA ALA A 167 -13.94 -11.42 4.14
C ALA A 167 -15.05 -10.45 4.57
N THR A 168 -15.09 -9.24 4.01
CA THR A 168 -16.00 -8.17 4.43
C THR A 168 -17.05 -7.85 3.35
N LYS A 169 -18.07 -7.05 3.73
CA LYS A 169 -19.16 -6.62 2.83
C LYS A 169 -18.68 -6.06 1.49
N PRO A 170 -17.62 -5.22 1.43
CA PRO A 170 -17.11 -4.69 0.16
C PRO A 170 -16.66 -5.78 -0.82
N GLY A 171 -16.04 -6.85 -0.33
CA GLY A 171 -15.71 -8.05 -1.11
C GLY A 171 -16.86 -9.05 -1.18
N ARG A 172 -18.10 -8.61 -0.99
CA ARG A 172 -19.33 -9.41 -1.11
C ARG A 172 -19.34 -10.67 -0.26
N HIS A 173 -18.55 -10.71 0.82
CA HIS A 173 -18.37 -11.91 1.65
C HIS A 173 -18.02 -13.15 0.82
N HIS A 174 -17.12 -13.02 -0.16
CA HIS A 174 -16.54 -14.17 -0.85
C HIS A 174 -15.94 -15.19 0.13
N ILE A 175 -15.51 -14.74 1.31
CA ILE A 175 -15.03 -15.58 2.39
C ILE A 175 -15.91 -15.37 3.63
N ASN A 176 -16.29 -16.46 4.30
CA ASN A 176 -17.08 -16.46 5.52
C ASN A 176 -16.49 -17.41 6.58
N SER A 177 -16.94 -17.28 7.83
CA SER A 177 -16.37 -17.97 9.00
C SER A 177 -16.59 -19.48 9.04
N SER A 178 -17.43 -20.07 8.17
CA SER A 178 -17.57 -21.53 8.10
C SER A 178 -16.55 -22.19 7.16
N MET A 179 -15.80 -21.39 6.40
CA MET A 179 -14.78 -21.90 5.49
C MET A 179 -13.50 -22.30 6.23
N ASN A 180 -12.91 -23.41 5.81
CA ASN A 180 -11.61 -23.83 6.30
C ASN A 180 -10.46 -23.07 5.62
N THR A 181 -9.29 -23.15 6.23
CA THR A 181 -8.04 -22.51 5.77
C THR A 181 -7.74 -22.72 4.28
N MET A 182 -7.96 -23.94 3.76
CA MET A 182 -7.67 -24.26 2.35
C MET A 182 -8.71 -23.71 1.37
N GLN A 183 -9.98 -23.67 1.75
CA GLN A 183 -11.04 -23.03 0.96
C GLN A 183 -10.76 -21.54 0.82
N ILE A 184 -10.45 -20.87 1.94
CA ILE A 184 -10.09 -19.45 1.98
C ILE A 184 -8.88 -19.17 1.07
N PHE A 185 -7.83 -19.98 1.18
CA PHE A 185 -6.64 -19.87 0.34
C PHE A 185 -7.00 -19.95 -1.15
N ARG A 186 -7.75 -20.99 -1.56
CA ARG A 186 -8.10 -21.23 -2.98
C ARG A 186 -8.94 -20.10 -3.54
N ILE A 187 -9.96 -19.65 -2.81
CA ILE A 187 -10.83 -18.53 -3.22
C ILE A 187 -10.00 -17.26 -3.42
N THR A 188 -9.07 -16.99 -2.50
CA THR A 188 -8.22 -15.80 -2.59
C THR A 188 -7.29 -15.84 -3.79
N VAL A 189 -6.64 -16.98 -4.06
CA VAL A 189 -5.78 -17.16 -5.22
C VAL A 189 -6.57 -17.05 -6.52
N ASP A 190 -7.76 -17.65 -6.59
CA ASP A 190 -8.64 -17.56 -7.75
C ASP A 190 -9.09 -16.11 -8.00
N PHE A 191 -9.49 -15.39 -6.94
CA PHE A 191 -9.84 -13.98 -7.03
C PHE A 191 -8.68 -13.13 -7.57
N ILE A 192 -7.46 -13.35 -7.06
CA ILE A 192 -6.26 -12.65 -7.55
C ILE A 192 -6.03 -12.94 -9.04
N ALA A 193 -6.25 -14.18 -9.48
CA ALA A 193 -6.02 -14.62 -10.84
C ALA A 193 -7.06 -14.14 -11.86
N THR A 194 -8.34 -14.09 -11.48
CA THR A 194 -9.45 -14.02 -12.45
C THR A 194 -10.40 -12.85 -12.26
N SER A 195 -10.31 -12.10 -11.17
CA SER A 195 -11.32 -11.11 -10.85
C SER A 195 -11.35 -9.94 -11.84
N LYS A 196 -12.54 -9.64 -12.35
CA LYS A 196 -12.80 -8.43 -13.16
C LYS A 196 -12.79 -7.14 -12.33
N THR A 197 -12.72 -7.24 -10.99
CA THR A 197 -12.64 -6.05 -10.13
C THR A 197 -11.33 -5.30 -10.32
N TRP A 198 -10.27 -5.95 -10.82
CA TRP A 198 -9.00 -5.28 -11.11
C TRP A 198 -9.15 -4.15 -12.14
N ASP A 199 -10.11 -4.24 -13.05
CA ASP A 199 -10.38 -3.19 -14.05
C ASP A 199 -10.97 -1.91 -13.43
N LYS A 200 -11.63 -2.04 -12.28
CA LYS A 200 -12.34 -0.95 -11.58
C LYS A 200 -11.62 -0.47 -10.31
N GLY A 201 -10.63 -1.22 -9.83
CA GLY A 201 -9.99 -1.02 -8.54
C GLY A 201 -10.78 -1.65 -7.38
N LEU A 202 -10.11 -1.79 -6.24
CA LEU A 202 -10.72 -2.25 -4.99
C LEU A 202 -11.18 -1.05 -4.18
N PHE A 203 -12.41 -1.11 -3.68
CA PHE A 203 -13.00 -0.03 -2.91
C PHE A 203 -13.34 -0.51 -1.49
N ILE A 204 -12.78 0.14 -0.48
CA ILE A 204 -12.98 -0.19 0.93
C ILE A 204 -13.60 1.04 1.62
N GLN A 205 -14.86 0.92 2.05
CA GLN A 205 -15.50 1.98 2.83
C GLN A 205 -15.12 1.86 4.32
N PRO A 206 -14.79 2.98 4.99
CA PRO A 206 -14.70 3.00 6.45
C PRO A 206 -16.08 2.72 7.05
N GLN A 207 -16.18 1.79 8.00
CA GLN A 207 -17.47 1.42 8.60
C GLN A 207 -18.01 2.44 9.63
N HIS A 208 -17.31 3.55 9.93
CA HIS A 208 -17.62 4.41 11.08
C HIS A 208 -17.42 5.92 10.88
N GLU A 209 -17.74 6.51 9.72
CA GLU A 209 -17.86 7.97 9.62
C GLU A 209 -19.23 8.38 9.06
N LYS A 210 -19.94 9.22 9.83
CA LYS A 210 -21.14 9.94 9.39
C LYS A 210 -20.81 10.68 8.09
N ALA A 211 -21.81 10.75 7.21
CA ALA A 211 -21.74 11.13 5.80
C ALA A 211 -21.18 12.53 5.43
N SER A 212 -20.46 13.24 6.31
CA SER A 212 -20.00 14.62 6.07
C SER A 212 -18.56 14.76 5.60
N ASN A 213 -17.70 13.74 5.67
CA ASN A 213 -16.37 13.77 5.05
C ASN A 213 -16.06 12.40 4.43
N LYS A 214 -16.40 12.22 3.14
CA LYS A 214 -16.12 11.00 2.36
C LYS A 214 -14.62 10.86 2.10
N VAL A 215 -13.85 10.42 3.09
CA VAL A 215 -12.45 10.06 2.89
C VAL A 215 -12.32 8.56 3.08
N ASN A 216 -12.32 7.84 1.95
CA ASN A 216 -12.36 6.38 1.93
C ASN A 216 -11.01 5.78 2.37
N CYS A 217 -11.05 4.61 3.01
CA CYS A 217 -9.85 3.79 3.22
C CYS A 217 -9.37 3.31 1.84
N PHE A 218 -8.38 4.01 1.29
CA PHE A 218 -7.86 3.69 -0.02
C PHE A 218 -6.71 2.69 0.09
N ALA A 219 -6.96 1.47 -0.36
CA ALA A 219 -5.92 0.55 -0.74
C ALA A 219 -5.63 0.80 -2.23
N MET A 220 -4.80 1.79 -2.54
CA MET A 220 -4.37 2.08 -3.91
C MET A 220 -3.05 1.36 -4.18
N PHE A 221 -3.09 0.44 -5.12
CA PHE A 221 -1.96 -0.39 -5.54
C PHE A 221 -1.59 -0.06 -6.97
N GLY A 222 -0.46 0.62 -7.17
CA GLY A 222 0.12 0.86 -8.49
C GLY A 222 -0.77 1.69 -9.44
N ASP A 223 -0.19 2.12 -10.56
CA ASP A 223 -0.70 3.23 -11.39
C ASP A 223 -2.04 3.00 -12.13
N TYR A 224 -3.22 2.83 -11.49
CA TYR A 224 -4.50 2.92 -12.24
C TYR A 224 -5.65 3.67 -11.55
N LYS A 225 -6.17 4.61 -12.34
CA LYS A 225 -7.49 5.24 -12.43
C LYS A 225 -8.56 4.80 -11.40
N LEU A 226 -9.01 5.75 -10.58
CA LEU A 226 -10.34 5.72 -9.97
C LEU A 226 -11.29 6.52 -10.89
N LEU A 227 -12.23 5.83 -11.52
CA LEU A 227 -13.43 6.47 -12.05
C LEU A 227 -14.47 6.49 -10.93
N GLU A 228 -14.87 7.69 -10.54
CA GLU A 228 -16.14 7.90 -9.84
C GLU A 228 -17.26 7.90 -10.89
N GLU A 229 -18.41 7.35 -10.53
CA GLU A 229 -19.64 7.39 -11.33
C GLU A 229 -20.08 8.84 -11.55
N ASP A 230 -19.71 9.40 -12.69
CA ASP A 230 -20.49 10.36 -13.46
C ASP A 230 -19.80 10.58 -14.81
N ILE A 231 -20.57 10.87 -15.85
CA ILE A 231 -20.17 11.01 -17.27
C ILE A 231 -20.31 9.71 -18.08
N LEU A 232 -21.53 9.17 -18.06
CA LEU A 232 -22.14 8.51 -19.21
C LEU A 232 -22.48 9.59 -20.26
N THR A 233 -21.48 10.07 -21.00
CA THR A 233 -21.54 10.66 -22.36
C THR A 233 -20.34 11.57 -22.60
N LYS A 234 -19.28 11.05 -23.20
CA LYS A 234 -18.64 11.64 -24.40
C LYS A 234 -17.52 10.74 -24.92
N LYS A 235 -17.55 10.62 -26.24
CA LYS A 235 -16.81 9.70 -27.11
C LYS A 235 -15.33 10.11 -27.26
N LYS A 236 -14.46 9.08 -27.33
CA LYS A 236 -13.49 8.84 -28.42
C LYS A 236 -12.09 9.49 -28.43
N CYS A 237 -11.49 9.92 -27.32
CA CYS A 237 -10.11 10.47 -27.35
C CYS A 237 -9.07 9.86 -26.37
N ALA A 238 -9.14 8.56 -26.07
CA ALA A 238 -8.11 7.89 -25.26
C ALA A 238 -8.03 6.38 -25.54
N ARG A 239 -7.95 6.00 -26.84
CA ARG A 239 -7.88 4.58 -27.24
C ARG A 239 -6.48 3.96 -27.08
N ASP A 240 -5.42 4.76 -26.94
CA ASP A 240 -4.05 4.24 -27.02
C ASP A 240 -3.24 4.23 -25.70
N TYR A 241 -3.88 4.51 -24.56
CA TYR A 241 -3.28 4.37 -23.21
C TYR A 241 -4.05 3.36 -22.32
N LYS A 242 -4.82 2.46 -22.94
CA LYS A 242 -5.86 1.65 -22.28
C LYS A 242 -5.48 0.20 -21.91
N LYS A 243 -4.22 -0.18 -22.05
CA LYS A 243 -3.73 -1.52 -21.72
C LYS A 243 -2.36 -1.41 -21.06
N MET A 244 -2.32 -1.65 -19.77
CA MET A 244 -1.20 -1.65 -18.81
C MET A 244 -1.87 -1.33 -17.47
N TYR A 245 -1.51 -1.77 -16.26
CA TYR A 245 -0.52 -2.68 -15.67
C TYR A 245 -1.06 -3.15 -14.30
N LEU A 246 -1.57 -4.38 -14.25
CA LEU A 246 -1.26 -5.34 -13.18
C LEU A 246 -0.40 -6.45 -13.82
N CYS A 247 0.63 -6.06 -14.57
CA CYS A 247 1.41 -6.98 -15.42
C CYS A 247 2.89 -7.07 -15.06
N PHE A 248 3.32 -6.55 -13.91
CA PHE A 248 4.73 -6.63 -13.48
C PHE A 248 5.08 -7.84 -12.59
N MET A 249 4.21 -8.86 -12.52
CA MET A 249 4.54 -10.14 -11.85
C MET A 249 4.54 -11.36 -12.78
N ILE A 250 4.30 -11.18 -14.09
CA ILE A 250 4.22 -12.33 -15.03
C ILE A 250 5.28 -12.30 -16.14
N ASN A 251 5.82 -11.13 -16.53
CA ASN A 251 6.69 -11.06 -17.72
C ASN A 251 8.20 -10.94 -17.50
N SER A 252 8.72 -10.96 -16.27
CA SER A 252 10.17 -10.93 -16.07
C SER A 252 10.87 -12.27 -16.33
N TYR A 253 10.12 -13.35 -16.60
CA TYR A 253 10.69 -14.67 -16.91
C TYR A 253 9.86 -15.45 -17.95
N GLY A 254 9.44 -14.82 -19.05
CA GLY A 254 9.02 -15.53 -20.28
C GLY A 254 8.07 -16.72 -20.13
N LYS A 255 7.27 -16.78 -19.05
CA LYS A 255 6.38 -17.89 -18.72
C LYS A 255 5.02 -17.29 -18.42
N SER A 256 4.01 -17.82 -19.10
CA SER A 256 2.63 -17.45 -18.86
C SER A 256 2.29 -17.74 -17.39
N PHE A 257 1.45 -16.95 -16.74
CA PHE A 257 0.94 -17.23 -15.38
C PHE A 257 0.30 -18.63 -15.27
N LYS A 258 -0.18 -19.19 -16.39
CA LYS A 258 -0.63 -20.59 -16.50
C LYS A 258 0.47 -21.61 -16.15
N ASP A 259 1.74 -21.26 -16.36
CA ASP A 259 2.90 -22.09 -16.04
C ASP A 259 3.27 -22.02 -14.54
N LEU A 260 2.80 -21.00 -13.82
CA LEU A 260 3.04 -20.77 -12.38
C LEU A 260 2.06 -21.54 -11.48
N ILE A 261 0.93 -21.95 -12.04
CA ILE A 261 -0.13 -22.77 -11.40
C ILE A 261 0.08 -24.27 -11.68
N LYS A 262 0.80 -24.63 -12.76
CA LYS A 262 1.04 -26.02 -13.19
C LYS A 262 2.29 -26.69 -12.59
N LYS A 263 2.97 -26.08 -11.62
CA LYS A 263 4.08 -26.70 -10.89
C LYS A 263 3.94 -26.52 -9.38
#